data_AF-A0A8H3R4U1-F1
#
_entry.id   AF-A0A8H3R4U1-F1
#
_cell.length_a   1.000
_cell.length_b   1.000
_cell.length_c   1.000
_cell.angle_alpha   90.00
_cell.angle_beta   90.00
_cell.angle_gamma   90.00
#
_symmetry.space_group_name_H-M   'P 1'
#
loop_
_entity.id
_entity.type
_entity.pdbx_description
1 polymer ?
#
loop_
_entity_poly.entity_id
_entity_poly.type
_entity_poly.pdbx_seq_one_letter_code
_entity_poly.pdbx_strand_id
1 'polypeptide(L)'
;MWEFTSGIPPFIDRAHNHQLSYSICNDERPEIIRNTPKCYVDLMKRCWDTNPSNRPTITELEHEISEWIRCINKFYETNKDENHIYRVYDVNDKLYDDMLEFVKANKEQTNMEFVKANKEQTNISTIVQTHSQAYHTSRNITEFIVKEDSECLGYIIGD
;
A
#
# COMPACT_ATOMS: atom_id res chain seq x y z
N MET A 1 5.30 3.35 -2.56
CA MET A 1 4.55 2.10 -2.79
C MET A 1 4.72 1.11 -1.65
N TRP A 2 5.93 0.61 -1.38
CA TRP A 2 6.12 -0.35 -0.28
C TRP A 2 5.75 0.22 1.10
N GLU A 3 6.20 1.43 1.43
CA GLU A 3 5.85 2.14 2.68
C GLU A 3 4.35 2.26 2.91
N PHE A 4 3.57 2.37 1.83
CA PHE A 4 2.11 2.44 1.91
C PHE A 4 1.50 1.12 2.40
N THR A 5 2.05 -0.01 1.98
CA THR A 5 1.58 -1.34 2.39
C THR A 5 2.15 -1.80 3.74
N SER A 6 3.35 -1.34 4.11
CA SER A 6 4.02 -1.75 5.35
C SER A 6 3.75 -0.81 6.52
N GLY A 7 3.35 0.44 6.25
CA GLY A 7 3.21 1.49 7.26
C GLY A 7 4.54 1.91 7.89
N ILE A 8 5.68 1.40 7.41
CA ILE A 8 7.01 1.69 7.93
C ILE A 8 7.98 2.01 6.79
N PRO A 9 9.01 2.84 7.04
CA PRO A 9 10.07 3.05 6.08
C PRO A 9 10.87 1.77 5.76
N PRO A 10 11.35 1.59 4.51
CA PRO A 10 12.12 0.41 4.12
C PRO A 10 13.50 0.42 4.79
N PHE A 11 13.97 -0.78 5.18
CA PHE A 11 15.29 -0.98 5.81
C PHE A 11 15.51 -0.11 7.06
N ILE A 12 14.44 0.14 7.83
CA ILE A 12 14.47 0.95 9.05
C ILE A 12 15.34 0.32 10.16
N ASP A 13 15.58 -0.98 10.08
CA ASP A 13 16.26 -1.81 11.07
C ASP A 13 17.80 -1.78 10.98
N ARG A 14 18.38 -1.09 9.99
CA ARG A 14 19.82 -1.06 9.76
C ARG A 14 20.35 0.27 9.23
N ALA A 15 21.67 0.44 9.27
CA ALA A 15 22.33 1.65 8.80
C ALA A 15 22.15 1.87 7.29
N HIS A 16 21.84 3.10 6.89
CA HIS A 16 21.78 3.52 5.49
C HIS A 16 23.16 3.92 4.98
N ASN A 17 24.06 2.95 4.92
CA ASN A 17 25.45 3.11 4.51
C ASN A 17 25.74 2.39 3.18
N HIS A 18 27.00 2.43 2.73
CA HIS A 18 27.43 1.76 1.49
C HIS A 18 27.12 0.26 1.45
N GLN A 19 27.08 -0.42 2.60
CA GLN A 19 26.75 -1.85 2.64
C GLN A 19 25.29 -2.10 2.24
N LEU A 20 24.36 -1.26 2.72
CA LEU A 20 22.96 -1.33 2.28
C LEU A 20 22.83 -1.02 0.79
N SER A 21 23.50 0.04 0.31
CA SER A 21 23.49 0.38 -1.12
C SER A 21 23.99 -0.78 -1.99
N TYR A 22 25.08 -1.42 -1.58
CA TYR A 22 25.62 -2.60 -2.28
C TYR A 22 24.64 -3.77 -2.29
N SER A 23 23.96 -4.01 -1.18
CA SER A 23 22.99 -5.11 -1.07
C SER A 23 21.76 -4.87 -1.96
N ILE A 24 21.27 -3.62 -2.03
CA ILE A 24 20.19 -3.23 -2.95
C ILE A 24 20.60 -3.39 -4.42
N CYS A 25 21.85 -3.04 -4.76
CA CYS A 25 22.40 -3.29 -6.09
C CYS A 25 22.51 -4.79 -6.43
N ASN A 26 22.64 -5.65 -5.42
CA ASN A 26 22.58 -7.11 -5.54
C ASN A 26 21.16 -7.66 -5.30
N ASP A 27 20.15 -6.93 -5.76
CA ASP A 27 18.75 -7.34 -5.76
C ASP A 27 18.09 -7.52 -4.39
N GLU A 28 18.70 -7.02 -3.29
CA GLU A 28 17.98 -6.93 -2.02
C GLU A 28 16.77 -5.98 -2.17
N ARG A 29 15.59 -6.46 -1.75
CA ARG A 29 14.34 -5.70 -1.74
C ARG A 29 13.64 -5.86 -0.38
N PRO A 30 12.81 -4.87 0.02
CA PRO A 30 11.99 -5.01 1.22
C PRO A 30 11.09 -6.25 1.16
N GLU A 31 10.83 -6.87 2.30
CA GLU A 31 9.94 -8.02 2.41
C GLU A 31 8.51 -7.65 2.00
N ILE A 32 7.86 -8.49 1.21
CA ILE A 32 6.47 -8.27 0.82
C ILE A 32 5.55 -8.53 2.02
N ILE A 33 4.79 -7.51 2.40
CA ILE A 33 3.87 -7.57 3.52
C ILE A 33 2.74 -8.56 3.23
N ARG A 34 2.45 -9.41 4.20
CA ARG A 34 1.34 -10.37 4.10
C ARG A 34 0.02 -9.64 3.84
N ASN A 35 -0.86 -10.25 3.05
CA ASN A 35 -2.13 -9.69 2.60
C ASN A 35 -2.01 -8.50 1.63
N THR A 36 -0.81 -8.13 1.16
CA THR A 36 -0.69 -7.21 0.02
C THR A 36 -1.30 -7.86 -1.23
N PRO A 37 -2.23 -7.20 -1.95
CA PRO A 37 -2.78 -7.69 -3.20
C PRO A 37 -1.68 -8.04 -4.20
N LYS A 38 -1.81 -9.19 -4.88
CA LYS A 38 -0.76 -9.71 -5.76
C LYS A 38 -0.54 -8.78 -6.95
N CYS A 39 -1.58 -8.20 -7.52
CA CYS A 39 -1.47 -7.19 -8.58
C CYS A 39 -0.60 -5.99 -8.15
N TYR A 40 -0.72 -5.54 -6.89
CA TYR A 40 0.10 -4.48 -6.31
C TYR A 40 1.55 -4.94 -6.07
N VAL A 41 1.75 -6.19 -5.62
CA VAL A 41 3.08 -6.81 -5.50
C VAL A 41 3.78 -6.86 -6.86
N ASP A 42 3.07 -7.28 -7.90
CA ASP A 42 3.61 -7.41 -9.24
C ASP A 42 3.94 -6.03 -9.84
N LEU A 43 3.12 -5.00 -9.57
CA LEU A 43 3.44 -3.61 -9.89
C LEU A 43 4.67 -3.10 -9.14
N MET A 44 4.77 -3.32 -7.81
CA MET A 44 5.96 -2.96 -7.03
C MET A 44 7.22 -3.63 -7.60
N LYS A 45 7.10 -4.91 -8.00
CA LYS A 45 8.19 -5.67 -8.63
C LYS A 45 8.69 -5.05 -9.92
N ARG A 46 7.79 -4.61 -10.80
CA ARG A 46 8.19 -3.88 -12.01
C ARG A 46 8.84 -2.54 -11.68
N CYS A 47 8.34 -1.78 -10.70
CA CYS A 47 8.90 -0.48 -10.33
C CYS A 47 10.37 -0.54 -9.88
N TRP A 48 10.81 -1.63 -9.26
CA TRP A 48 12.19 -1.83 -8.81
C TRP A 48 12.93 -2.94 -9.57
N ASP A 49 12.52 -3.23 -10.80
CA ASP A 49 13.19 -4.19 -11.68
C ASP A 49 14.63 -3.74 -11.96
N THR A 50 15.55 -4.70 -11.94
CA THR A 50 16.99 -4.48 -12.15
C THR A 50 17.26 -3.98 -13.56
N ASN A 51 16.47 -4.41 -14.54
CA ASN A 51 16.47 -3.86 -15.89
C ASN A 51 15.57 -2.61 -15.96
N PRO A 52 16.13 -1.41 -16.20
CA PRO A 52 15.35 -0.18 -16.28
C PRO A 52 14.26 -0.21 -17.36
N SER A 53 14.43 -0.98 -18.43
CA SER A 53 13.44 -1.10 -19.51
C SER A 53 12.17 -1.85 -19.12
N ASN A 54 12.20 -2.62 -18.03
CA ASN A 54 11.02 -3.30 -17.50
C ASN A 54 10.20 -2.43 -16.54
N ARG A 55 10.76 -1.28 -16.12
CA ARG A 55 10.09 -0.39 -15.17
C ARG A 55 8.96 0.36 -15.88
N PRO A 56 7.78 0.48 -15.26
CA PRO A 56 6.71 1.26 -15.83
C PRO A 56 7.10 2.73 -15.87
N THR A 57 6.64 3.42 -16.89
CA THR A 57 6.62 4.88 -16.93
C THR A 57 5.65 5.41 -15.87
N ILE A 58 5.81 6.69 -15.52
CA ILE A 58 4.89 7.34 -14.57
C ILE A 58 3.44 7.33 -15.08
N THR A 59 3.25 7.48 -16.40
CA THR A 59 1.92 7.46 -17.03
C THR A 59 1.28 6.08 -16.96
N GLU A 60 2.03 5.00 -17.17
CA GLU A 60 1.53 3.64 -17.00
C GLU A 60 1.17 3.36 -15.53
N LEU A 61 2.01 3.80 -14.59
CA LEU A 61 1.76 3.67 -13.16
C LEU A 61 0.49 4.41 -12.72
N GLU A 62 0.35 5.67 -13.14
CA GLU A 62 -0.83 6.50 -12.88
C GLU A 62 -2.10 5.86 -13.44
N HIS A 63 -2.04 5.38 -14.69
CA HIS A 63 -3.17 4.75 -15.35
C HIS A 63 -3.63 3.48 -14.62
N GLU A 64 -2.70 2.57 -14.31
CA GLU A 64 -3.01 1.32 -13.60
C GLU A 64 -3.64 1.58 -12.22
N ILE A 65 -3.04 2.47 -11.43
CA ILE A 65 -3.55 2.83 -10.08
C ILE A 65 -4.93 3.49 -10.19
N SER A 66 -5.13 4.40 -11.15
CA SER A 66 -6.41 5.09 -11.34
C SER A 66 -7.53 4.13 -11.73
N GLU A 67 -7.24 3.16 -12.60
CA GLU A 67 -8.23 2.14 -12.99
C GLU A 67 -8.60 1.22 -11.83
N TRP A 68 -7.64 0.82 -10.99
CA TRP A 68 -7.93 0.08 -9.76
C TRP A 68 -8.84 0.88 -8.83
N ILE A 69 -8.50 2.14 -8.53
CA ILE A 69 -9.32 3.02 -7.67
C ILE A 69 -10.73 3.15 -8.22
N ARG A 70 -10.87 3.42 -9.52
CA ARG A 70 -12.17 3.55 -10.20
C ARG A 70 -13.00 2.27 -10.05
N CYS A 71 -12.40 1.10 -10.30
CA CYS A 71 -13.08 -0.18 -10.23
C CYS A 71 -13.50 -0.54 -8.79
N ILE A 72 -12.62 -0.31 -7.82
CA ILE A 72 -12.87 -0.52 -6.39
C ILE A 72 -14.01 0.37 -5.90
N ASN A 73 -14.00 1.66 -6.25
CA ASN A 73 -15.08 2.58 -5.88
C ASN A 73 -16.43 2.12 -6.44
N LYS A 74 -16.47 1.75 -7.72
CA LYS A 74 -17.69 1.20 -8.35
C LYS A 74 -18.16 -0.09 -7.67
N PHE A 75 -17.23 -0.95 -7.25
CA PHE A 75 -17.55 -2.16 -6.49
C PHE A 75 -18.26 -1.82 -5.19
N TYR A 76 -17.68 -0.95 -4.35
CA TYR A 76 -18.29 -0.60 -3.06
C TYR A 76 -19.56 0.21 -3.21
N GLU A 77 -19.69 1.05 -4.25
CA GLU A 77 -20.93 1.76 -4.55
C GLU A 77 -22.08 0.83 -4.92
N THR A 78 -21.79 -0.22 -5.68
CA THR A 78 -22.79 -1.21 -6.11
C THR A 78 -23.15 -2.19 -4.98
N ASN A 79 -22.22 -2.44 -4.06
CA ASN A 79 -22.33 -3.48 -3.03
C ASN A 79 -22.51 -2.93 -1.61
N LYS A 80 -23.09 -1.74 -1.44
CA LYS A 80 -23.25 -1.08 -0.13
C LYS A 80 -24.05 -1.87 0.89
N ASP A 81 -25.04 -2.63 0.45
CA ASP A 81 -26.00 -3.29 1.34
C ASP A 81 -25.51 -4.67 1.86
N GLU A 82 -24.32 -5.11 1.43
CA GLU A 82 -23.61 -6.36 1.80
C GLU A 82 -24.37 -7.70 1.62
N ASN A 83 -25.67 -7.66 1.29
CA ASN A 83 -26.54 -8.82 1.17
C ASN A 83 -26.30 -9.64 -0.10
N HIS A 84 -25.85 -8.99 -1.18
CA HIS A 84 -25.59 -9.62 -2.48
C HIS A 84 -24.36 -8.98 -3.13
N ILE A 85 -23.47 -9.81 -3.69
CA ILE A 85 -22.30 -9.34 -4.44
C ILE A 85 -22.67 -9.23 -5.92
N TYR A 86 -22.81 -8.00 -6.39
CA TYR A 86 -22.98 -7.66 -7.80
C TYR A 86 -21.63 -7.44 -8.48
N ARG A 87 -21.50 -8.00 -9.68
CA ARG A 87 -20.34 -7.76 -10.54
C ARG A 87 -20.35 -6.30 -11.00
N VAL A 88 -19.18 -5.68 -11.01
CA VAL A 88 -18.97 -4.37 -11.63
C VAL A 88 -19.05 -4.51 -13.15
N TYR A 89 -19.91 -3.72 -13.79
CA TYR A 89 -20.01 -3.66 -15.27
C TYR A 89 -18.91 -2.77 -15.87
N ASP A 90 -18.66 -2.89 -17.18
CA ASP A 90 -17.71 -2.04 -17.95
C ASP A 90 -16.26 -2.08 -17.45
N VAL A 91 -15.82 -3.23 -16.98
CA VAL A 91 -14.42 -3.50 -16.61
C VAL A 91 -13.96 -4.76 -17.33
N ASN A 92 -12.71 -4.76 -17.79
CA ASN A 92 -12.13 -5.97 -18.36
C ASN A 92 -11.86 -7.00 -17.25
N ASP A 93 -11.72 -8.28 -17.63
CA ASP A 93 -11.57 -9.37 -16.65
C ASP A 93 -10.34 -9.21 -15.77
N LYS A 94 -9.20 -8.76 -16.32
CA LYS A 94 -7.98 -8.50 -15.53
C LYS A 94 -8.23 -7.45 -14.44
N LEU A 95 -8.85 -6.32 -14.80
CA LEU A 95 -9.14 -5.24 -13.86
C LEU A 95 -10.13 -5.69 -12.78
N TYR A 96 -11.09 -6.54 -13.15
CA TYR A 96 -12.02 -7.14 -12.20
C TYR A 96 -11.30 -8.08 -11.21
N ASP A 97 -10.40 -8.93 -11.70
CA ASP A 97 -9.61 -9.84 -10.87
C ASP A 97 -8.68 -9.05 -9.92
N ASP A 98 -7.98 -8.05 -10.43
CA ASP A 98 -7.14 -7.15 -9.63
C ASP A 98 -7.96 -6.49 -8.51
N MET A 99 -9.15 -5.97 -8.82
CA MET A 99 -10.07 -5.38 -7.84
C MET A 99 -10.49 -6.39 -6.76
N LEU A 100 -10.79 -7.64 -7.15
CA LEU A 100 -11.16 -8.69 -6.18
C LEU A 100 -10.02 -8.98 -5.20
N GLU A 101 -8.77 -8.91 -5.62
CA GLU A 101 -7.63 -9.05 -4.70
C GLU A 101 -7.61 -7.95 -3.64
N PHE A 102 -7.86 -6.69 -4.02
CA PHE A 102 -7.97 -5.57 -3.07
C PHE A 102 -9.15 -5.74 -2.12
N VAL A 103 -10.34 -6.09 -2.63
CA VAL A 103 -11.54 -6.31 -1.80
C VAL A 103 -11.32 -7.44 -0.81
N LYS A 104 -10.68 -8.53 -1.24
CA LYS A 104 -10.34 -9.66 -0.37
C LYS A 104 -9.36 -9.24 0.73
N ALA A 105 -8.28 -8.54 0.36
CA ALA A 105 -7.28 -8.06 1.32
C ALA A 105 -7.92 -7.15 2.38
N ASN A 106 -8.80 -6.23 1.96
CA ASN A 106 -9.52 -5.35 2.88
C ASN A 106 -10.38 -6.14 3.88
N LYS A 107 -11.18 -7.10 3.40
CA LYS A 107 -12.03 -7.95 4.26
C LYS A 107 -11.21 -8.75 5.27
N GLU A 108 -10.08 -9.32 4.84
CA GLU A 108 -9.19 -10.08 5.73
C GLU A 108 -8.58 -9.18 6.81
N GLN A 109 -8.20 -7.95 6.45
CA GLN A 109 -7.67 -6.98 7.39
C GLN A 109 -8.71 -6.56 8.45
N THR A 110 -9.92 -6.20 8.02
CA THR A 110 -11.04 -5.88 8.92
C THR A 110 -11.32 -7.03 9.90
N ASN A 111 -11.35 -8.27 9.41
CA ASN A 111 -11.56 -9.45 10.26
C ASN A 111 -10.44 -9.62 11.30
N MET A 112 -9.18 -9.40 10.92
CA MET A 112 -8.06 -9.47 11.88
C MET A 112 -8.14 -8.36 12.93
N GLU A 113 -8.53 -7.14 12.55
CA GLU A 113 -8.71 -6.01 13.48
C GLU A 113 -9.82 -6.30 14.49
N PHE A 114 -10.97 -6.82 14.06
CA PHE A 114 -12.04 -7.26 14.97
C PHE A 114 -11.60 -8.37 15.92
N VAL A 115 -10.84 -9.37 15.45
CA VAL A 115 -10.29 -10.42 16.31
C VAL A 115 -9.30 -9.87 17.33
N LYS A 116 -8.48 -8.88 16.93
CA LYS A 116 -7.51 -8.21 17.80
C LYS A 116 -8.18 -7.31 18.84
N ALA A 117 -9.28 -6.65 18.49
CA ALA A 117 -10.06 -5.83 19.41
C ALA A 117 -10.80 -6.68 20.47
N ASN A 118 -11.20 -7.90 20.11
CA ASN A 118 -11.95 -8.82 20.99
C ASN A 118 -11.05 -9.73 21.85
N LYS A 119 -9.74 -9.76 21.62
CA LYS A 119 -8.76 -10.36 22.53
C LYS A 119 -8.12 -9.20 23.31
N GLU A 120 -8.41 -9.12 24.61
CA GLU A 120 -7.85 -8.12 25.53
C GLU A 120 -6.40 -7.78 25.20
N GLN A 121 -6.12 -6.47 25.12
CA GLN A 121 -4.85 -5.89 24.69
C GLN A 121 -3.62 -6.64 25.22
N THR A 122 -3.06 -7.55 24.43
CA THR A 122 -1.62 -7.76 24.50
C THR A 122 -1.00 -6.51 23.89
N ASN A 123 -0.58 -5.61 24.78
CA ASN A 123 0.36 -4.52 24.49
C ASN A 123 1.64 -5.11 23.90
N ILE A 124 1.59 -5.50 22.63
CA ILE A 124 2.77 -5.55 21.80
C ILE A 124 2.74 -4.20 21.10
N SER A 125 3.31 -3.21 21.78
CA SER A 125 4.00 -2.15 21.05
C SER A 125 4.86 -2.88 20.03
N THR A 126 4.50 -2.83 18.75
CA THR A 126 5.42 -3.23 17.69
C THR A 126 6.53 -2.19 17.77
N ILE A 127 7.48 -2.40 18.68
CA ILE A 127 8.71 -1.62 18.74
C ILE A 127 9.43 -2.01 17.46
N VAL A 128 9.16 -1.27 16.38
CA VAL A 128 9.96 -1.31 15.18
C VAL A 128 11.35 -0.89 15.65
N GLN A 129 12.26 -1.85 15.73
CA GLN A 129 13.64 -1.58 16.10
C GLN A 129 14.22 -0.72 14.99
N THR A 130 14.41 0.56 15.28
CA THR A 130 14.98 1.52 14.33
C THR A 130 16.48 1.61 14.53
N HIS A 131 17.21 1.77 13.43
CA HIS A 131 18.64 2.01 13.47
C HIS A 131 18.92 3.51 13.51
N SER A 132 19.78 3.97 14.42
CA SER A 132 20.10 5.41 14.58
C SER A 132 20.74 6.05 13.35
N GLN A 133 21.26 5.23 12.43
CA GLN A 133 21.81 5.62 11.13
C GLN A 133 20.89 5.29 9.94
N ALA A 134 19.62 4.98 10.19
CA ALA A 134 18.60 4.97 9.15
C ALA A 134 18.10 6.41 8.94
N TYR A 135 18.13 6.90 7.71
CA TYR A 135 17.73 8.26 7.38
C TYR A 135 16.59 8.22 6.36
N HIS A 136 15.44 8.78 6.75
CA HIS A 136 14.28 8.87 5.89
C HIS A 136 14.01 10.35 5.60
N THR A 137 13.96 10.73 4.33
CA THR A 137 13.59 12.09 3.90
C THR A 137 12.07 12.25 3.74
N SER A 138 11.33 11.14 3.77
CA SER A 138 9.87 11.09 3.75
C SER A 138 9.29 11.64 5.06
N ARG A 139 8.28 12.51 4.98
CA ARG A 139 7.45 12.87 6.15
C ARG A 139 6.70 11.62 6.63
N ASN A 140 6.51 11.51 7.95
CA ASN A 140 5.90 10.34 8.56
C ASN A 140 4.45 10.18 8.07
N ILE A 141 4.11 9.07 7.41
CA ILE A 141 2.77 8.84 6.83
C ILE A 141 1.68 8.90 7.92
N THR A 142 2.02 8.50 9.15
CA THR A 142 1.13 8.60 10.32
C THR A 142 0.68 10.04 10.59
N GLU A 143 1.51 11.04 10.28
CA GLU A 143 1.18 12.46 10.47
C GLU A 143 0.08 12.94 9.50
N PHE A 144 -0.09 12.29 8.35
CA PHE A 144 -1.18 12.55 7.41
C PHE A 144 -2.50 11.94 7.87
N ILE A 145 -2.48 10.67 8.32
CA ILE A 145 -3.69 9.97 8.78
C ILE A 145 -4.30 10.66 10.01
N VAL A 146 -3.45 11.11 10.95
CA VAL A 146 -3.91 11.85 12.14
C VAL A 146 -4.47 13.24 11.80
N LYS A 147 -4.06 13.82 10.65
CA LYS A 147 -4.57 15.12 10.18
C LYS A 147 -5.88 15.00 9.38
N GLU A 148 -6.15 13.89 8.70
CA GLU A 148 -7.42 13.70 8.00
C GLU A 148 -8.62 13.60 8.95
N ASP A 149 -8.41 13.13 10.18
CA ASP A 149 -9.43 13.14 11.25
C ASP A 149 -9.60 14.51 11.94
N SER A 150 -8.81 15.52 11.56
CA SER A 150 -8.82 16.87 12.14
C SER A 150 -8.73 17.92 11.04
N GLU A 151 -9.88 18.20 10.41
CA GLU A 151 -10.19 19.42 9.64
C GLU A 151 -9.00 20.12 8.94
N CYS A 152 -8.86 19.95 7.62
CA CYS A 152 -8.77 21.07 6.65
C CYS A 152 -8.40 20.59 5.24
N LEU A 153 -9.12 21.16 4.25
CA LEU A 153 -8.63 21.84 3.03
C LEU A 153 -9.66 21.62 1.87
N GLY A 154 -10.57 22.53 1.54
CA GLY A 154 -10.59 23.95 1.84
C GLY A 154 -9.44 24.69 1.17
N TYR A 155 -9.61 25.01 -0.12
CA TYR A 155 -8.81 25.94 -0.94
C TYR A 155 -7.38 25.53 -1.33
N ILE A 156 -7.19 25.23 -2.63
CA ILE A 156 -6.09 25.76 -3.44
C ILE A 156 -6.62 26.10 -4.86
N ILE A 157 -6.83 27.39 -5.12
CA ILE A 157 -6.79 28.05 -6.44
C ILE A 157 -5.93 29.32 -6.25
N GLY A 158 -5.03 29.61 -7.20
CA GLY A 158 -4.22 30.84 -7.34
C GLY A 158 -2.78 30.64 -6.85
N ASP A 159 -1.71 30.87 -7.61
CA ASP A 159 -1.48 31.72 -8.78
C ASP A 159 -0.71 31.00 -9.91
#